data_AF-A0A952WL82-F1
#
_entry.id   AF-A0A952WL82-F1
#
_cell.length_a   1.000
_cell.length_b   1.000
_cell.length_c   1.000
_cell.angle_alpha   90.00
_cell.angle_beta   90.00
_cell.angle_gamma   90.00
#
_symmetry.space_group_name_H-M   'P 1'
#
loop_
_entity.id
_entity.type
_entity.pdbx_description
1 polymer ?
#
loop_
_entity_poly.entity_id
_entity_poly.type
_entity_poly.pdbx_seq_one_letter_code
_entity_poly.pdbx_strand_id
1 'polypeptide(L)'
;MSQSDYITCRELIDFISDYLESRLPAEQLREFERHLAVCPSCVNYLDAYRKTIVLGRAALEPSDDSARGSAPEGLLKAIKATRRNMVS
;
A
#
# COMPACT_ATOMS: atom_id res chain seq x y z
N MET A 1 11.61 -26.03 17.50
CA MET A 1 11.68 -25.05 16.40
C MET A 1 11.57 -23.68 17.04
N SER A 2 12.56 -22.82 16.78
CA SER A 2 12.76 -21.52 17.43
C SER A 2 11.50 -20.66 17.35
N GLN A 3 10.87 -20.38 18.49
CA GLN A 3 9.88 -19.33 18.62
C GLN A 3 10.64 -18.04 18.91
N SER A 4 10.63 -17.09 17.97
CA SER A 4 11.20 -15.76 18.22
C SER A 4 10.35 -15.07 19.30
N ASP A 5 10.99 -14.62 20.38
CA ASP A 5 10.35 -13.86 21.47
C ASP A 5 9.91 -12.45 21.07
N TYR A 6 10.16 -12.05 19.81
CA TYR A 6 9.94 -10.70 19.31
C TYR A 6 9.42 -10.71 17.87
N ILE A 7 8.54 -9.77 17.55
CA ILE A 7 8.17 -9.47 16.16
C ILE A 7 9.38 -8.90 15.42
N THR A 8 9.66 -9.44 14.24
CA THR A 8 10.72 -8.92 13.38
C THR A 8 10.30 -7.62 12.72
N CYS A 9 11.28 -6.82 12.28
CA CYS A 9 11.01 -5.61 11.50
C CYS A 9 10.17 -5.91 10.25
N ARG A 10 10.43 -7.04 9.58
CA ARG A 10 9.73 -7.48 8.37
C ARG A 10 8.25 -7.70 8.66
N GLU A 11 7.94 -8.50 9.68
CA GLU A 11 6.56 -8.82 10.07
C GLU A 11 5.76 -7.57 10.46
N LEU A 12 6.37 -6.65 11.22
CA LEU A 12 5.72 -5.39 11.59
C LEU A 12 5.42 -4.53 10.36
N ILE A 13 6.39 -4.38 9.46
CA ILE A 13 6.23 -3.59 8.24
C ILE A 13 5.16 -4.18 7.33
N ASP A 14 5.16 -5.51 7.16
CA ASP A 14 4.20 -6.19 6.30
C ASP A 14 2.78 -6.05 6.88
N PHE A 15 2.62 -6.15 8.21
CA PHE A 15 1.34 -5.88 8.88
C PHE A 15 0.83 -4.45 8.64
N ILE A 16 1.70 -3.44 8.76
CA ILE A 16 1.32 -2.04 8.50
C ILE A 16 0.96 -1.85 7.02
N SER A 17 1.71 -2.46 6.11
CA SER A 17 1.41 -2.41 4.68
C SER A 17 0.05 -3.03 4.37
N ASP A 18 -0.24 -4.19 4.94
CA ASP A 18 -1.53 -4.87 4.79
C ASP A 18 -2.68 -4.05 5.38
N TYR A 19 -2.47 -3.35 6.49
CA TYR A 19 -3.46 -2.42 7.04
C TYR A 19 -3.73 -1.26 6.07
N LEU A 20 -2.68 -0.62 5.56
CA LEU A 20 -2.80 0.51 4.64
C LEU A 20 -3.47 0.13 3.31
N GLU A 21 -3.27 -1.11 2.86
CA GLU A 21 -3.85 -1.65 1.63
C GLU A 21 -5.20 -2.35 1.85
N SER A 22 -5.76 -2.29 3.07
CA SER A 22 -7.03 -2.95 3.43
C SER A 22 -7.02 -4.47 3.15
N ARG A 23 -5.88 -5.12 3.35
CA ARG A 23 -5.65 -6.57 3.16
C ARG A 23 -5.63 -7.36 4.47
N LEU A 24 -5.73 -6.72 5.63
CA LEU A 24 -5.79 -7.43 6.90
C LEU A 24 -7.07 -8.27 7.05
N PRO A 25 -6.98 -9.46 7.68
CA PRO A 25 -8.15 -10.20 8.11
C PRO A 25 -9.02 -9.36 9.05
N ALA A 26 -10.35 -9.53 8.97
CA ALA A 26 -11.30 -8.69 9.69
C ALA A 26 -11.07 -8.62 11.21
N GLU A 27 -10.61 -9.71 11.83
CA GLU A 27 -10.27 -9.73 13.26
C GLU A 27 -9.06 -8.84 13.58
N GLN A 28 -7.99 -8.95 12.79
CA GLN A 28 -6.78 -8.15 12.99
C GLN A 28 -7.05 -6.66 12.72
N LEU A 29 -7.86 -6.35 11.71
CA LEU A 29 -8.28 -4.99 11.41
C LEU A 29 -8.99 -4.35 12.61
N ARG A 30 -9.99 -5.03 13.17
CA ARG A 30 -10.74 -4.51 14.34
C ARG A 30 -9.84 -4.28 15.55
N GLU A 31 -8.96 -5.23 15.86
CA GLU A 31 -8.04 -5.08 17.00
C GLU A 31 -7.05 -3.94 16.80
N PHE A 32 -6.55 -3.77 15.58
CA PHE A 32 -5.64 -2.68 15.28
C PHE A 32 -6.32 -1.30 15.30
N GLU A 33 -7.54 -1.18 14.76
CA GLU A 33 -8.34 0.05 14.86
C GLU A 33 -8.64 0.39 16.33
N ARG A 34 -8.99 -0.61 17.16
CA ARG A 34 -9.16 -0.43 18.60
C ARG A 34 -7.89 0.10 19.26
N HIS A 35 -6.72 -0.40 18.87
CA HIS A 35 -5.43 0.09 19.36
C HIS A 35 -5.17 1.54 18.93
N LEU A 36 -5.40 1.87 17.66
CA LEU A 36 -5.25 3.24 17.14
C LEU A 36 -6.17 4.24 17.84
N ALA A 37 -7.36 3.81 18.27
CA ALA A 37 -8.29 4.65 19.02
C ALA A 37 -7.78 5.07 20.41
N VAL A 38 -6.83 4.33 21.00
CA VAL A 38 -6.33 4.56 22.36
C VAL A 38 -4.85 4.93 22.44
N CYS A 39 -4.11 4.85 21.33
CA CYS A 39 -2.66 5.04 21.31
C CYS A 39 -2.23 6.15 20.33
N PRO A 40 -2.11 7.41 20.80
CA PRO A 40 -1.68 8.53 19.96
C PRO A 40 -0.31 8.33 19.31
N SER A 41 0.63 7.65 19.99
CA SER A 41 1.95 7.36 19.44
C SER A 41 1.90 6.48 18.20
N CYS A 42 1.00 5.49 18.17
CA CYS A 42 0.83 4.61 17.01
C CYS A 42 0.11 5.30 15.86
N VAL A 43 -0.83 6.22 16.15
CA VAL A 43 -1.41 7.11 15.13
C VAL A 43 -0.32 7.97 14.50
N ASN A 44 0.50 8.64 15.31
CA ASN A 44 1.60 9.48 14.81
C ASN A 44 2.63 8.67 14.01
N TYR A 45 2.94 7.45 14.44
CA TYR A 45 3.84 6.55 13.72
C TYR A 45 3.27 6.19 12.35
N LEU A 46 1.98 5.84 12.28
CA LEU A 46 1.32 5.51 11.02
C LEU A 46 1.30 6.71 10.06
N ASP A 47 1.05 7.92 10.57
CA ASP A 47 1.09 9.15 9.78
C ASP A 47 2.50 9.43 9.23
N ALA A 48 3.53 9.25 10.05
CA ALA A 48 4.92 9.36 9.60
C ALA A 48 5.25 8.31 8.53
N TYR A 49 4.82 7.06 8.73
CA TYR A 49 5.03 5.98 7.77
C TYR A 49 4.36 6.27 6.42
N ARG A 50 3.12 6.76 6.42
CA ARG A 50 2.42 7.21 5.20
C ARG A 50 3.21 8.29 4.45
N LYS A 51 3.76 9.28 5.17
CA LYS A 51 4.61 10.32 4.57
C LYS A 51 5.88 9.75 3.95
N THR A 52 6.52 8.79 4.62
CA THR A 52 7.70 8.10 4.07
C THR A 52 7.38 7.39 2.75
N ILE A 53 6.23 6.72 2.63
CA ILE A 53 5.80 6.12 1.36
C ILE A 53 5.65 7.18 0.27
N VAL A 54 4.99 8.31 0.57
CA VAL A 54 4.77 9.40 -0.40
C VAL A 54 6.11 9.98 -0.87
N LEU A 55 7.01 10.29 0.06
CA LEU A 55 8.34 10.82 -0.24
C LEU A 55 9.17 9.83 -1.05
N GLY A 56 9.14 8.53 -0.68
CA GLY A 56 9.83 7.48 -1.40
C GLY A 56 9.33 7.32 -2.84
N ARG A 57 8.00 7.39 -3.05
CA ARG A 57 7.41 7.38 -4.40
C ARG A 57 7.86 8.59 -5.20
N ALA A 58 7.77 9.80 -4.64
CA ALA A 58 8.18 11.03 -5.32
C ALA A 58 9.68 11.02 -5.68
N ALA A 59 10.54 10.44 -4.84
CA ALA A 59 11.97 10.29 -5.15
C ALA A 59 12.25 9.31 -6.30
N LEU A 60 11.34 8.36 -6.54
CA LEU A 60 11.39 7.41 -7.66
C LEU A 60 10.67 7.93 -8.91
N GLU A 61 9.88 9.01 -8.79
CA GLU A 61 9.26 9.61 -9.96
C GLU A 61 10.34 10.24 -10.84
N PRO A 62 10.40 9.86 -12.12
CA PRO A 62 11.37 10.41 -13.04
C PRO A 62 11.12 11.91 -13.20
N SER A 63 12.15 12.71 -12.94
CA SER A 63 12.11 14.18 -12.92
C SER A 63 11.91 14.83 -14.29
N ASP A 64 12.01 14.05 -15.37
CA ASP A 64 11.84 14.52 -16.74
C ASP A 64 10.54 13.98 -17.38
N ASP A 65 9.85 14.87 -18.09
CA ASP A 65 8.57 14.64 -18.79
C ASP A 65 8.64 13.50 -19.83
N SER A 66 9.85 13.06 -20.19
CA SER A 66 10.14 11.93 -21.09
C SER A 66 9.70 10.57 -20.55
N ALA A 67 9.53 10.45 -19.22
CA ALA A 67 9.07 9.21 -18.59
C ALA A 67 7.56 9.22 -18.25
N ARG A 68 6.86 10.34 -18.44
CA ARG A 68 5.40 10.34 -18.70
C ARG A 68 5.11 9.88 -20.12
N GLY A 69 5.83 8.85 -20.59
CA GLY A 69 5.51 8.18 -21.84
C GLY A 69 4.05 7.77 -21.79
N SER A 70 3.25 8.27 -22.74
CA SER A 70 1.85 7.89 -22.87
C SER A 70 1.76 6.36 -22.80
N ALA A 71 0.82 5.84 -22.00
CA ALA A 71 0.61 4.41 -21.89
C ALA A 71 0.67 3.75 -23.29
N PRO A 72 1.45 2.66 -23.48
CA PRO A 72 1.64 2.08 -24.80
C PRO A 72 0.30 1.83 -25.48
N GLU A 73 0.15 2.27 -26.73
CA GLU A 73 -1.15 2.21 -27.42
C GLU A 73 -1.74 0.79 -27.46
N GLY A 74 -0.88 -0.24 -27.48
CA GLY A 74 -1.31 -1.63 -27.38
C GLY A 74 -2.08 -1.94 -26.08
N LEU A 75 -1.64 -1.41 -24.95
CA LEU A 75 -2.32 -1.58 -23.66
C LEU A 75 -3.67 -0.85 -23.64
N LEU A 76 -3.72 0.39 -24.16
CA LEU A 76 -4.96 1.15 -24.27
C LEU A 76 -5.98 0.44 -25.18
N LYS A 77 -5.53 -0.11 -26.30
CA LYS A 77 -6.38 -0.89 -27.22
C LYS A 77 -6.92 -2.15 -26.55
N ALA A 78 -6.07 -2.89 -25.82
CA ALA A 78 -6.48 -4.08 -25.08
C ALA A 78 -7.55 -3.77 -24.02
N ILE A 79 -7.35 -2.74 -23.18
CA ILE A 79 -8.33 -2.33 -22.15
C ILE A 79 -9.67 -1.95 -22.80
N LYS A 80 -9.64 -1.17 -23.89
CA LYS A 80 -10.85 -0.77 -24.63
C LYS A 80 -11.60 -1.96 -25.23
N ALA A 81 -10.88 -2.97 -25.74
CA ALA A 81 -11.47 -4.18 -26.30
C ALA A 81 -12.17 -5.03 -25.23
N THR A 82 -11.53 -5.24 -24.07
CA THR A 82 -12.14 -5.96 -22.94
C THR A 82 -13.43 -5.30 -22.47
N ARG A 83 -13.44 -3.96 -22.35
CA ARG A 83 -14.64 -3.20 -21.96
C ARG A 83 -15.77 -3.29 -22.98
N ARG A 84 -15.45 -3.43 -24.28
CA ARG A 84 -16.44 -3.64 -25.35
C ARG A 84 -17.05 -5.04 -25.31
N ASN A 85 -16.25 -6.06 -25.01
CA ASN A 85 -16.70 -7.46 -24.95
C ASN A 85 -17.50 -7.78 -23.67
N MET A 86 -17.39 -6.99 -22.61
CA MET A 86 -18.20 -7.14 -21.39
C MET A 86 -19.62 -6.55 -21.50
N VAL A 87 -19.92 -5.81 -22.59
CA VAL A 87 -21.21 -5.14 -22.83
C VAL A 87 -21.94 -5.76 -24.06
N SER A 88 -21.46 -6.91 -24.54
CA SER A 88 -22.12 -7.76 -25.56
C SER A 88 -22.45 -9.10 -24.94
#